data_AF-A0A6H1BY30-F1
#
_entry.id   AF-A0A6H1BY30-F1
#
_cell.length_a   1.000
_cell.length_b   1.000
_cell.length_c   1.000
_cell.angle_alpha   90.00
_cell.angle_beta   90.00
_cell.angle_gamma   90.00
#
_symmetry.space_group_name_H-M   'P 1'
#
loop_
_entity.id
_entity.type
_entity.pdbx_description
1 polymer ?
#
loop_
_entity_poly.entity_id
_entity_poly.type
_entity_poly.pdbx_seq_one_letter_code
_entity_poly.pdbx_strand_id
1 'polypeptide(L)'
;MKIRRLIATAAGCAALVVAAPATANAFSLADLLPTGSADFLFPQPAPPAPAPAPAPQAAPAPAPAPAPAPSVGYKNCTEAWNAGVAPLYRDEPGYAPKLDRDDDGIACEVDPR
;
A
#
# COMPACT_ATOMS: atom_id res chain seq x y z
N MET A 1 3.67 -14.56 -40.42
CA MET A 1 3.26 -13.68 -41.53
C MET A 1 3.24 -12.25 -41.02
N LYS A 2 4.29 -11.49 -41.34
CA LYS A 2 4.49 -10.07 -41.01
C LYS A 2 4.11 -9.27 -42.26
N ILE A 3 3.18 -8.32 -42.16
CA ILE A 3 2.99 -7.33 -43.23
C ILE A 3 3.11 -5.94 -42.62
N ARG A 4 4.31 -5.38 -42.80
CA ARG A 4 4.64 -3.97 -42.68
C ARG A 4 4.39 -3.32 -44.04
N ARG A 5 3.66 -2.21 -44.11
CA ARG A 5 3.61 -1.26 -45.25
C ARG A 5 3.59 0.15 -44.62
N LEU A 6 4.68 0.94 -44.54
CA LEU A 6 5.48 1.68 -45.54
C LEU A 6 4.69 2.71 -46.37
N ILE A 7 5.37 3.85 -46.66
CA ILE A 7 5.14 4.92 -47.67
C ILE A 7 4.54 6.22 -47.07
N ALA A 8 4.98 7.47 -47.30
CA ALA A 8 6.05 8.11 -48.11
C ALA A 8 6.33 9.53 -47.51
N THR A 9 7.57 9.93 -47.27
CA THR A 9 8.38 10.94 -48.04
C THR A 9 7.69 12.22 -48.52
N ALA A 10 8.21 13.38 -48.10
CA ALA A 10 8.28 14.59 -48.93
C ALA A 10 9.40 15.54 -48.46
N ALA A 11 10.26 15.92 -49.43
CA ALA A 11 11.11 17.11 -49.59
C ALA A 11 11.83 17.70 -48.35
N GLY A 12 13.15 17.83 -48.28
CA GLY A 12 14.11 18.11 -49.36
C GLY A 12 14.23 19.62 -49.61
N CYS A 13 15.03 20.32 -48.81
CA CYS A 13 15.66 21.59 -49.18
C CYS A 13 17.16 21.47 -48.95
N ALA A 14 17.91 21.37 -50.05
CA ALA A 14 19.37 21.42 -50.07
C ALA A 14 19.80 22.83 -50.52
N ALA A 15 20.61 23.50 -49.71
CA ALA A 15 21.53 24.59 -50.09
C ALA A 15 22.54 24.73 -48.93
N LEU A 16 23.65 24.00 -48.92
CA LEU A 16 24.95 24.35 -49.52
C LEU A 16 25.58 25.60 -48.90
N VAL A 17 26.49 25.43 -47.92
CA VAL A 17 27.59 26.39 -47.68
C VAL A 17 28.84 25.67 -47.18
N VAL A 18 29.83 25.65 -48.07
CA VAL A 18 31.30 25.70 -47.94
C VAL A 18 31.92 25.44 -46.55
N ALA A 19 32.77 24.40 -46.50
CA ALA A 19 33.76 24.21 -45.45
C ALA A 19 34.97 25.14 -45.65
N ALA A 20 35.34 25.87 -44.61
CA ALA A 20 36.66 26.46 -44.44
C ALA A 20 37.13 26.18 -42.99
N PRO A 21 38.35 25.67 -42.75
CA PRO A 21 38.86 25.50 -41.40
C PRO A 21 39.44 26.84 -40.93
N ALA A 22 38.60 27.73 -40.43
CA ALA A 22 39.06 28.86 -39.65
C ALA A 22 39.18 28.41 -38.20
N THR A 23 40.36 27.93 -37.81
CA THR A 23 40.76 27.82 -36.40
C THR A 23 40.98 29.24 -35.85
N ALA A 24 39.92 30.05 -35.86
CA ALA A 24 39.83 31.23 -35.02
C ALA A 24 39.22 30.74 -33.71
N ASN A 25 40.07 30.33 -32.78
CA ASN A 25 39.66 30.18 -31.40
C ASN A 25 39.25 31.57 -30.93
N ALA A 26 37.95 31.87 -31.03
CA ALA A 26 37.33 33.02 -30.40
C ALA A 26 37.40 32.75 -28.90
N PHE A 27 38.56 33.03 -28.31
CA PHE A 27 38.75 33.06 -26.89
C PHE A 27 37.94 34.26 -26.39
N SER A 28 36.65 34.01 -26.17
CA SER A 28 35.74 35.01 -25.66
C SER A 28 36.18 35.30 -24.25
N LEU A 29 36.09 36.56 -23.80
CA LEU A 29 36.37 36.90 -22.40
C LEU A 29 35.45 36.14 -21.40
N ALA A 30 34.43 35.44 -21.91
CA ALA A 30 33.62 34.47 -21.18
C ALA A 30 34.38 33.19 -20.76
N ASP A 31 35.43 32.77 -21.48
CA ASP A 31 36.29 31.62 -21.13
C ASP A 31 37.32 31.95 -20.02
N LEU A 32 37.53 33.23 -19.72
CA LEU A 32 38.38 33.68 -18.61
C LEU A 32 37.63 33.78 -17.28
N LEU A 33 36.30 33.63 -17.30
CA LEU A 33 35.50 33.56 -16.08
C LEU A 33 35.44 32.08 -15.66
N PRO A 34 35.86 31.74 -14.42
CA PRO A 34 35.61 30.40 -13.91
C PRO A 34 34.11 30.14 -13.98
N THR A 35 33.73 29.07 -14.68
CA THR A 35 32.37 28.52 -14.70
C THR A 35 31.94 28.28 -13.25
N GLY A 36 31.21 29.22 -12.66
CA GLY A 36 30.78 29.14 -11.25
C GLY A 36 30.67 30.47 -10.50
N SER A 37 31.04 31.61 -11.07
CA SER A 37 30.89 32.92 -10.38
C SER A 37 29.45 33.45 -10.35
N ALA A 38 28.54 32.92 -11.18
CA ALA A 38 27.13 33.29 -11.15
C ALA A 38 26.39 32.75 -9.91
N ASP A 39 26.86 31.65 -9.32
CA ASP A 39 26.24 31.02 -8.14
C ASP A 39 26.52 31.75 -6.81
N PHE A 40 27.53 32.65 -6.77
CA PHE A 40 27.86 33.40 -5.55
C PHE A 40 27.08 34.71 -5.39
N LEU A 41 26.46 35.22 -6.46
CA LEU A 41 25.77 36.53 -6.42
C LEU A 41 24.29 36.41 -6.04
N PHE A 42 23.74 35.20 -6.01
CA PHE A 42 22.36 34.95 -5.62
C PHE A 42 22.32 33.81 -4.60
N PRO A 43 22.14 34.10 -3.29
CA PRO A 43 21.87 33.04 -2.33
C PRO A 43 20.61 32.31 -2.77
N GLN A 44 20.74 31.01 -3.09
CA GLN A 44 19.57 30.20 -3.39
C GLN A 44 18.66 30.17 -2.15
N PRO A 45 17.34 30.36 -2.32
CA PRO A 45 16.40 30.18 -1.22
C PRO A 45 16.56 28.77 -0.64
N ALA A 46 16.71 28.68 0.68
CA ALA A 46 16.77 27.39 1.34
C ALA A 46 15.48 26.59 1.00
N PRO A 47 15.58 25.28 0.76
CA PRO A 47 14.41 24.46 0.50
C PRO A 47 13.43 24.57 1.68
N PRO A 48 12.11 24.55 1.41
CA PRO A 48 11.10 24.60 2.47
C PRO A 48 11.29 23.44 3.43
N ALA A 49 11.11 23.70 4.73
CA ALA A 49 11.21 22.66 5.75
C ALA A 49 10.21 21.53 5.47
N PRO A 50 10.56 20.27 5.77
CA PRO A 50 9.65 19.15 5.66
C PRO A 50 8.38 19.38 6.49
N ALA A 51 7.22 18.96 5.97
CA ALA A 51 5.98 19.03 6.72
C ALA A 51 6.07 18.18 8.01
N PRO A 52 5.38 18.58 9.10
CA PRO A 52 5.31 17.77 10.31
C PRO A 52 4.73 16.38 10.01
N ALA A 53 5.29 15.35 10.65
CA ALA A 53 4.77 14.00 10.53
C ALA A 53 3.32 13.92 11.07
N PRO A 54 2.46 13.04 10.49
CA PRO A 54 1.13 12.79 11.02
C PRO A 54 1.19 12.34 12.48
N ALA A 55 0.24 12.81 13.30
CA ALA A 55 0.14 12.40 14.69
C ALA A 55 -0.18 10.89 14.79
N PRO A 56 0.31 10.19 15.84
CA PRO A 56 -0.03 8.79 16.07
C PRO A 56 -1.55 8.60 16.19
N GLN A 57 -2.08 7.60 15.51
CA GLN A 57 -3.48 7.20 15.65
C GLN A 57 -3.69 6.47 16.98
N ALA A 58 -4.82 6.74 17.64
CA ALA A 58 -5.20 6.05 18.86
C ALA A 58 -5.41 4.54 18.59
N ALA A 59 -4.97 3.71 19.53
CA ALA A 59 -5.20 2.27 19.46
C ALA A 59 -6.69 1.92 19.55
N PRO A 60 -7.15 0.83 18.91
CA PRO A 60 -8.50 0.32 19.07
C PRO A 60 -8.83 0.01 20.54
N ALA A 61 -10.08 0.22 20.93
CA ALA A 61 -10.56 -0.16 22.26
C ALA A 61 -10.55 -1.69 22.43
N PRO A 62 -10.37 -2.22 23.66
CA PRO A 62 -10.44 -3.65 23.94
C PRO A 62 -11.81 -4.24 23.57
N ALA A 63 -11.82 -5.51 23.14
CA ALA A 63 -13.06 -6.24 22.91
C ALA A 63 -13.81 -6.48 24.24
N PRO A 64 -15.16 -6.56 24.22
CA PRO A 64 -15.95 -6.91 25.39
C PRO A 64 -15.57 -8.29 25.95
N ALA A 65 -15.63 -8.44 27.28
CA ALA A 65 -15.43 -9.74 27.92
C ALA A 65 -16.58 -10.70 27.57
N PRO A 66 -16.31 -12.02 27.48
CA PRO A 66 -17.35 -13.03 27.29
C PRO A 66 -18.41 -12.98 28.40
N ALA A 67 -19.66 -13.27 28.05
CA ALA A 67 -20.74 -13.40 29.03
C ALA A 67 -20.50 -14.61 29.96
N PRO A 68 -20.94 -14.56 31.23
CA PRO A 68 -20.86 -15.70 32.13
C PRO A 68 -21.59 -16.91 31.54
N ALA A 69 -20.88 -18.02 31.40
CA ALA A 69 -21.48 -19.27 30.97
C ALA A 69 -22.41 -19.85 32.04
N PRO A 70 -23.47 -20.58 31.63
CA PRO A 70 -24.38 -21.21 32.58
C PRO A 70 -23.66 -22.31 33.38
N SER A 71 -23.93 -22.38 34.68
CA SER A 71 -23.33 -23.38 35.60
C SER A 71 -23.76 -24.82 35.28
N VAL A 72 -24.90 -24.96 34.59
CA VAL A 72 -25.44 -26.20 34.07
C VAL A 72 -25.60 -25.94 32.57
N GLY A 73 -24.82 -26.60 31.71
CA GLY A 73 -24.73 -26.25 30.29
C GLY A 73 -26.06 -26.15 29.53
N TYR A 74 -26.01 -25.65 28.30
CA TYR A 74 -27.21 -25.27 27.52
C TYR A 74 -28.24 -26.41 27.36
N LYS A 75 -29.52 -26.06 27.20
CA LYS A 75 -30.60 -27.03 26.97
C LYS A 75 -30.45 -27.69 25.60
N ASN A 76 -30.09 -26.91 24.58
CA ASN A 76 -29.89 -27.34 23.20
C ASN A 76 -28.95 -26.37 22.47
N CYS A 77 -28.53 -26.73 21.25
CA CYS A 77 -27.64 -25.89 20.46
C CYS A 77 -28.26 -24.56 20.03
N THR A 78 -29.58 -24.49 19.79
CA THR A 78 -30.25 -23.23 19.46
C THR A 78 -30.05 -22.18 20.56
N GLU A 79 -30.05 -22.58 21.83
CA GLU A 79 -29.78 -21.68 22.95
C GLU A 79 -28.34 -21.16 22.94
N ALA A 80 -27.36 -22.03 22.69
CA ALA A 80 -25.95 -21.65 22.58
C ALA A 80 -25.69 -20.69 21.40
N TRP A 81 -26.34 -20.93 20.26
CA TRP A 81 -26.30 -20.05 19.09
C TRP A 81 -26.97 -18.69 19.36
N ASN A 82 -28.11 -18.68 20.03
CA ASN A 82 -28.78 -17.43 20.44
C ASN A 82 -27.97 -16.63 21.46
N ALA A 83 -27.18 -17.32 22.30
CA ALA A 83 -26.23 -16.69 23.21
C ALA A 83 -24.94 -16.22 22.52
N GLY A 84 -24.71 -16.60 21.26
CA GLY A 84 -23.53 -16.20 20.49
C GLY A 84 -22.23 -16.86 20.97
N VAL A 85 -22.33 -18.00 21.65
CA VAL A 85 -21.18 -18.74 22.19
C VAL A 85 -20.87 -20.03 21.42
N ALA A 86 -21.71 -20.41 20.46
CA ALA A 86 -21.45 -21.59 19.62
C ALA A 86 -20.40 -21.27 18.54
N PRO A 87 -19.54 -22.23 18.15
CA PRO A 87 -19.44 -23.61 18.65
C PRO A 87 -18.82 -23.71 20.05
N LEU A 88 -19.19 -24.75 20.81
CA LEU A 88 -18.73 -24.97 22.20
C LEU A 88 -17.69 -26.09 22.27
N TYR A 89 -16.53 -25.83 22.85
CA TYR A 89 -15.47 -26.84 23.00
C TYR A 89 -15.56 -27.58 24.34
N ARG A 90 -15.06 -28.82 24.40
CA ARG A 90 -15.10 -29.69 25.60
C ARG A 90 -14.56 -29.03 26.89
N ASP A 91 -13.62 -28.11 26.76
CA ASP A 91 -13.00 -27.38 27.89
C ASP A 91 -13.67 -26.02 28.18
N GLU A 92 -14.71 -25.66 27.42
CA GLU A 92 -15.44 -24.42 27.62
C GLU A 92 -16.60 -24.58 28.61
N PRO A 93 -16.84 -23.56 29.44
CA PRO A 93 -17.97 -23.58 30.35
C PRO A 93 -19.28 -23.55 29.54
N GLY A 94 -20.18 -24.46 29.89
CA GLY A 94 -21.44 -24.64 29.18
C GLY A 94 -21.43 -25.78 28.14
N TYR A 95 -20.27 -26.37 27.84
CA TYR A 95 -20.21 -27.64 27.12
C TYR A 95 -20.90 -28.74 27.93
N ALA A 96 -21.64 -29.58 27.21
CA ALA A 96 -22.21 -30.80 27.76
C ALA A 96 -22.18 -31.87 26.66
N PRO A 97 -21.75 -33.12 26.96
CA PRO A 97 -21.69 -34.19 25.96
C PRO A 97 -23.01 -34.43 25.23
N LYS A 98 -24.16 -34.14 25.86
CA LYS A 98 -25.49 -34.21 25.22
C LYS A 98 -25.68 -33.26 24.02
N LEU A 99 -24.83 -32.24 23.88
CA LEU A 99 -24.89 -31.23 22.82
C LEU A 99 -23.94 -31.57 21.65
N ASP A 100 -23.02 -32.49 21.88
CA ASP A 100 -22.03 -33.00 20.94
C ASP A 100 -22.58 -34.32 20.39
N ARG A 101 -23.03 -34.31 19.13
CA ARG A 101 -23.82 -35.43 18.59
C ARG A 101 -22.92 -36.58 18.14
N ASP A 102 -21.71 -36.27 17.72
CA ASP A 102 -20.69 -37.17 17.21
C ASP A 102 -19.53 -37.38 18.18
N ASP A 103 -19.57 -36.72 19.34
CA ASP A 103 -18.64 -36.88 20.46
C ASP A 103 -17.19 -36.52 20.09
N ASP A 104 -17.01 -35.60 19.14
CA ASP A 104 -15.68 -35.19 18.64
C ASP A 104 -15.01 -34.13 19.54
N GLY A 105 -15.76 -33.59 20.51
CA GLY A 105 -15.32 -32.55 21.44
C GLY A 105 -15.73 -31.13 21.04
N ILE A 106 -16.49 -30.96 19.96
CA ILE A 106 -17.04 -29.69 19.49
C ILE A 106 -18.57 -29.80 19.43
N ALA A 107 -19.25 -29.21 20.41
CA ALA A 107 -20.71 -29.16 20.41
C ALA A 107 -21.23 -28.01 19.53
N CYS A 108 -22.40 -28.23 18.92
CA CYS A 108 -23.17 -27.20 18.22
C CYS A 108 -22.48 -26.58 17.00
N GLU A 109 -21.70 -27.35 16.27
CA GLU A 109 -20.94 -26.92 15.08
C GLU A 109 -21.84 -26.38 13.95
N VAL A 110 -23.03 -26.97 13.81
CA VAL A 110 -24.01 -26.61 12.77
C VAL A 110 -25.06 -25.67 13.36
N ASP A 111 -25.23 -24.48 12.75
CA ASP A 111 -26.31 -23.55 13.08
C ASP A 111 -27.67 -24.16 12.69
N PRO A 112 -28.60 -24.37 13.64
CA PRO A 112 -29.89 -24.98 13.36
C PRO A 112 -30.96 -24.03 12.78
N ARG A 113 -30.62 -22.78 12.42
CA ARG A 113 -31.56 -21.76 11.89
C ARG A 113 -31.68 -21.76 10.36
#